data_AF-A0A6H0UGM9-F1
#
_entry.id   AF-A0A6H0UGM9-F1
#
_cell.length_a   1.000
_cell.length_b   1.000
_cell.length_c   1.000
_cell.angle_alpha   90.00
_cell.angle_beta   90.00
_cell.angle_gamma   90.00
#
_symmetry.space_group_name_H-M   'P 1'
#
loop_
_entity.id
_entity.type
_entity.pdbx_description
1 polymer ?
#
loop_
_entity_poly.entity_id
_entity_poly.type
_entity_poly.pdbx_seq_one_letter_code
_entity_poly.pdbx_strand_id
1 'polypeptide(L)'
;MTDFRVENLTKSVGDKTVFSQLNFIIHPLDRIGLIGVNGTGKTTLLDVISGKAGFDGDNSPFFGRNDYKIEYLTQDPQFDGELSIMDAILSDDLPQMQAIKRYEQALIALTQDAMNPKLQETLSQVEAQMTAIEAWEVENQVKTVLSKLKLPDLTAQIKNLSGGQKRRVQLAQALLNPADLLLLDEPTNHLDVDTIAWLENYVKNSRQTVLFITHDRYFLDNLATRIFELDNGHLIEYQGNYQDYLQQKAENDERESAQHHKNKQLYKQELAWIRKSPQARATKQQARIDRFEDIKKDVQSVTTSDDLTINVATARIGKKVINFDHVNFAYGADKTILNDFSLIVQNTDRIGIVGNNGTGKSTLLNLISGDLTPDSGSVEIGETIKIGYFSQQIRGLDESKRVINFLQEVADNAQTSSGESISVVNLLEQFLFPRTTHGTLIEKLSGGEKKRLYLLKILLQQPNVLLLDEPTNDLDIATLTVLENFIQHYQGVVITVSHDRYFLDKVAKKLLVFYKGTITEVHKLYSDYLTDKLSDEKIVAKTESKPVVKEKVVEKRRMSYAEKQEWATIETDIAALEEAIASIEAEMAENGADFTKLGDLQASLDDKNADLLAMYERYEYLSEF
;
A
#
# COMPACT_ATOMS: atom_id res chain seq x y z
N MET A 1 -31.72 -12.29 8.93
CA MET A 1 -30.82 -11.13 8.75
C MET A 1 -29.60 -11.66 8.04
N THR A 2 -29.27 -11.14 6.86
CA THR A 2 -28.06 -11.52 6.09
C THR A 2 -26.82 -10.78 6.58
N ASP A 3 -27.04 -9.68 7.29
CA ASP A 3 -26.02 -8.72 7.68
C ASP A 3 -25.38 -9.15 9.00
N PHE A 4 -24.09 -8.87 9.15
CA PHE A 4 -23.35 -9.09 10.38
C PHE A 4 -23.25 -7.77 11.14
N ARG A 5 -23.89 -7.70 12.30
CA ARG A 5 -23.99 -6.49 13.11
C ARG A 5 -23.21 -6.65 14.40
N VAL A 6 -22.44 -5.63 14.74
CA VAL A 6 -21.67 -5.54 15.97
C VAL A 6 -22.17 -4.34 16.76
N GLU A 7 -22.52 -4.56 18.03
CA GLU A 7 -22.96 -3.49 18.94
C GLU A 7 -22.18 -3.48 20.25
N ASN A 8 -21.83 -2.29 20.71
CA ASN A 8 -21.18 -2.01 21.98
C ASN A 8 -19.92 -2.85 22.25
N LEU A 9 -19.19 -3.22 21.20
CA LEU A 9 -18.01 -4.06 21.32
C LEU A 9 -16.89 -3.30 22.04
N THR A 10 -16.39 -3.88 23.14
CA THR A 10 -15.34 -3.29 23.97
C THR A 10 -14.25 -4.33 24.20
N LYS A 11 -12.99 -3.88 24.14
CA LYS A 11 -11.85 -4.72 24.48
C LYS A 11 -10.71 -3.95 25.13
N SER A 12 -10.17 -4.53 26.19
CA SER A 12 -9.01 -4.08 26.93
C SER A 12 -7.94 -5.17 26.93
N VAL A 13 -6.67 -4.77 26.76
CA VAL A 13 -5.52 -5.68 26.81
C VAL A 13 -4.54 -5.11 27.84
N GLY A 14 -4.42 -5.79 28.98
CA GLY A 14 -3.71 -5.26 30.15
C GLY A 14 -4.40 -4.00 30.68
N ASP A 15 -3.62 -2.93 30.91
CA ASP A 15 -4.13 -1.64 31.40
C ASP A 15 -4.61 -0.70 30.27
N LYS A 16 -4.49 -1.10 29.01
CA LYS A 16 -4.86 -0.28 27.85
C LYS A 16 -6.21 -0.74 27.28
N THR A 17 -7.19 0.14 27.29
CA THR A 17 -8.42 -0.03 26.49
C THR A 17 -8.04 0.12 25.01
N VAL A 18 -8.25 -0.94 24.24
CA VAL A 18 -7.90 -0.97 22.81
C VAL A 18 -9.00 -0.30 22.00
N PHE A 19 -10.26 -0.66 22.27
CA PHE A 19 -11.42 0.00 21.70
C PHE A 19 -12.62 -0.10 22.65
N SER A 20 -13.52 0.88 22.58
CA SER A 20 -14.68 0.98 23.46
C SER A 20 -15.95 1.27 22.69
N GLN A 21 -16.99 0.47 22.95
CA GLN A 21 -18.34 0.65 22.43
C GLN A 21 -18.41 0.80 20.90
N LEU A 22 -17.69 -0.06 20.17
CA LEU A 22 -17.75 -0.06 18.70
C LEU A 22 -19.11 -0.56 18.22
N ASN A 23 -19.67 0.17 17.24
CA ASN A 23 -20.95 -0.14 16.61
C ASN A 23 -20.77 -0.07 15.09
N PHE A 24 -21.01 -1.16 14.38
CA PHE A 24 -20.94 -1.19 12.91
C PHE A 24 -21.76 -2.35 12.33
N ILE A 25 -22.07 -2.21 11.04
CA ILE A 25 -22.82 -3.21 10.27
C ILE A 25 -22.02 -3.55 9.01
N ILE A 26 -21.83 -4.84 8.78
CA ILE A 26 -21.23 -5.40 7.57
C ILE A 26 -22.36 -5.99 6.73
N HIS A 27 -22.56 -5.44 5.54
CA HIS A 27 -23.52 -5.95 4.57
C HIS A 27 -22.88 -7.00 3.66
N PRO A 28 -23.67 -7.90 3.07
CA PRO A 28 -23.17 -8.84 2.06
C PRO A 28 -22.52 -8.11 0.90
N LEU A 29 -21.38 -8.62 0.41
CA LEU A 29 -20.58 -8.06 -0.70
C LEU A 29 -19.82 -6.77 -0.34
N ASP A 30 -19.86 -6.32 0.91
CA ASP A 30 -18.99 -5.24 1.34
C ASP A 30 -17.51 -5.64 1.26
N ARG A 31 -16.71 -4.69 0.80
CA ARG A 31 -15.24 -4.78 0.80
C ARG A 31 -14.72 -3.65 1.68
N ILE A 32 -14.43 -3.99 2.93
CA ILE A 32 -14.14 -3.04 3.98
C ILE A 32 -12.63 -3.02 4.24
N GLY A 33 -12.00 -1.88 4.02
CA GLY A 33 -10.60 -1.64 4.39
C GLY A 33 -10.51 -1.09 5.81
N LEU A 34 -9.83 -1.77 6.72
CA LEU A 34 -9.58 -1.29 8.09
C LEU A 34 -8.21 -0.61 8.16
N ILE A 35 -8.22 0.69 8.48
CA ILE A 35 -7.03 1.54 8.59
C ILE A 35 -6.91 2.12 10.00
N GLY A 36 -5.70 2.57 10.34
CA GLY A 36 -5.40 3.16 11.64
C GLY A 36 -3.92 3.07 11.96
N VAL A 37 -3.47 3.82 12.96
CA VAL A 37 -2.07 3.84 13.38
C VAL A 37 -1.66 2.47 13.96
N ASN A 38 -0.38 2.12 13.91
CA ASN A 38 0.09 0.89 14.54
C ASN A 38 -0.10 0.93 16.07
N GLY A 39 -0.69 -0.14 16.61
CA GLY A 39 -1.03 -0.24 18.03
C GLY A 39 -2.39 0.34 18.43
N THR A 40 -3.25 0.73 17.47
CA THR A 40 -4.66 1.10 17.73
C THR A 40 -5.58 -0.11 17.93
N GLY A 41 -5.14 -1.32 17.56
CA GLY A 41 -5.90 -2.55 17.79
C GLY A 41 -6.54 -3.20 16.57
N LYS A 42 -6.10 -2.87 15.35
CA LYS A 42 -6.66 -3.43 14.09
C LYS A 42 -6.69 -4.97 14.09
N THR A 43 -5.56 -5.63 14.31
CA THR A 43 -5.47 -7.10 14.41
C THR A 43 -6.31 -7.63 15.56
N THR A 44 -6.33 -6.95 16.70
CA THR A 44 -7.17 -7.31 17.86
C THR A 44 -8.66 -7.27 17.52
N LEU A 45 -9.09 -6.32 16.69
CA LEU A 45 -10.48 -6.26 16.23
C LEU A 45 -10.81 -7.47 15.35
N LEU A 46 -9.92 -7.86 14.42
CA LEU A 46 -10.12 -9.08 13.62
C LEU A 46 -10.14 -10.34 14.47
N ASP A 47 -9.22 -10.48 15.44
CA ASP A 47 -9.17 -11.64 16.34
C ASP A 47 -10.47 -11.79 17.16
N VAL A 48 -11.06 -10.67 17.56
CA VAL A 48 -12.32 -10.66 18.31
C VAL A 48 -13.50 -10.99 17.40
N ILE A 49 -13.54 -10.46 16.17
CA ILE A 49 -14.58 -10.80 15.17
C ILE A 49 -14.49 -12.28 14.77
N SER A 50 -13.28 -12.82 14.65
CA SER A 50 -13.07 -14.23 14.28
C SER A 50 -13.34 -15.21 15.43
N GLY A 51 -13.63 -14.73 16.64
CA GLY A 51 -13.80 -15.55 17.84
C GLY A 51 -12.51 -16.16 18.39
N LYS A 52 -11.32 -15.77 17.90
CA LYS A 52 -10.02 -16.21 18.45
C LYS A 52 -9.71 -15.53 19.79
N ALA A 53 -10.09 -14.26 19.92
CA ALA A 53 -10.00 -13.50 21.15
C ALA A 53 -11.40 -13.25 21.74
N GLY A 54 -11.52 -13.32 23.07
CA GLY A 54 -12.76 -12.96 23.76
C GLY A 54 -12.99 -11.45 23.79
N PHE A 55 -14.24 -11.02 23.91
CA PHE A 55 -14.65 -9.63 24.12
C PHE A 55 -14.85 -9.34 25.62
N ASP A 56 -14.89 -8.06 25.99
CA ASP A 56 -15.18 -7.65 27.36
C ASP A 56 -16.66 -7.26 27.47
N GLY A 57 -17.40 -7.90 28.40
CA GLY A 57 -18.82 -7.66 28.65
C GLY A 57 -19.63 -8.94 28.85
N ASP A 58 -20.82 -8.82 29.44
CA ASP A 58 -21.67 -9.97 29.79
C ASP A 58 -22.55 -10.46 28.62
N ASN A 59 -22.79 -9.60 27.61
CA ASN A 59 -23.63 -9.91 26.45
C ASN A 59 -22.77 -10.06 25.19
N SER A 60 -23.11 -11.03 24.34
CA SER A 60 -22.49 -11.16 23.01
C SER A 60 -22.76 -9.90 22.19
N PRO A 61 -21.73 -9.20 21.70
CA PRO A 61 -21.87 -8.01 20.87
C PRO A 61 -22.22 -8.35 19.41
N PHE A 62 -22.21 -9.64 19.05
CA PHE A 62 -22.40 -10.11 17.67
C PHE A 62 -23.84 -10.53 17.41
N PHE A 63 -24.41 -9.99 16.34
CA PHE A 63 -25.75 -10.30 15.84
C PHE A 63 -25.65 -10.69 14.37
N GLY A 64 -26.04 -11.93 14.04
CA GLY A 64 -25.94 -12.47 12.69
C GLY A 64 -26.73 -13.77 12.54
N ARG A 65 -26.58 -14.46 11.40
CA ARG A 65 -27.13 -15.81 11.23
C ARG A 65 -26.37 -16.80 12.12
N ASN A 66 -27.06 -17.82 12.63
CA ASN A 66 -26.44 -18.87 13.46
C ASN A 66 -25.42 -19.72 12.69
N ASP A 67 -25.50 -19.76 11.36
CA ASP A 67 -24.63 -20.51 10.45
C ASP A 67 -23.57 -19.65 9.75
N TYR A 68 -23.30 -18.44 10.26
CA TYR A 68 -22.36 -17.49 9.65
C TYR A 68 -20.91 -18.00 9.72
N LYS A 69 -20.30 -18.26 8.57
CA LYS A 69 -18.91 -18.76 8.47
C LYS A 69 -17.93 -17.61 8.28
N ILE A 70 -16.98 -17.51 9.20
CA ILE A 70 -15.89 -16.53 9.16
C ILE A 70 -14.58 -17.27 8.94
N GLU A 71 -13.85 -16.89 7.89
CA GLU A 71 -12.51 -17.42 7.61
C GLU A 71 -11.48 -16.31 7.82
N TYR A 72 -10.35 -16.63 8.45
CA TYR A 72 -9.40 -15.63 8.92
C TYR A 72 -7.95 -15.96 8.57
N LEU A 73 -7.37 -15.10 7.72
CA LEU A 73 -5.93 -15.02 7.46
C LEU A 73 -5.26 -14.17 8.54
N THR A 74 -4.53 -14.83 9.45
CA THR A 74 -3.76 -14.17 10.51
C THR A 74 -2.40 -13.70 10.01
N GLN A 75 -1.83 -12.72 10.71
CA GLN A 75 -0.46 -12.26 10.47
C GLN A 75 0.59 -13.38 10.67
N ASP A 76 0.45 -14.18 11.74
CA ASP A 76 1.33 -15.31 12.05
C ASP A 76 0.59 -16.66 11.93
N PRO A 77 0.75 -17.39 10.80
CA PRO A 77 0.12 -18.68 10.62
C PRO A 77 0.64 -19.71 11.63
N GLN A 78 -0.26 -20.29 12.41
CA GLN A 78 0.02 -21.49 13.20
C GLN A 78 -0.45 -22.71 12.42
N PHE A 79 0.50 -23.43 11.82
CA PHE A 79 0.25 -24.73 11.19
C PHE A 79 0.83 -25.84 12.04
N ASP A 80 0.16 -27.00 12.04
CA ASP A 80 0.80 -28.23 12.46
C ASP A 80 1.90 -28.58 11.44
N GLY A 81 3.15 -28.66 11.93
CA GLY A 81 4.34 -28.81 11.09
C GLY A 81 4.44 -30.14 10.36
N GLU A 82 3.67 -31.16 10.79
CA GLU A 82 3.65 -32.49 10.16
C GLU A 82 2.68 -32.59 8.97
N LEU A 83 1.79 -31.60 8.79
CA LEU A 83 0.85 -31.59 7.67
C LEU A 83 1.54 -31.28 6.34
N SER A 84 1.01 -31.85 5.26
CA SER A 84 1.35 -31.45 3.89
C SER A 84 0.57 -30.20 3.47
N ILE A 85 1.04 -29.51 2.42
CA ILE A 85 0.29 -28.38 1.83
C ILE A 85 -1.12 -28.82 1.42
N MET A 86 -1.23 -30.01 0.83
CA MET A 86 -2.50 -30.62 0.47
C MET A 86 -3.43 -30.76 1.68
N ASP A 87 -2.93 -31.29 2.80
CA ASP A 87 -3.75 -31.51 3.99
C ASP A 87 -4.18 -30.22 4.68
N ALA A 88 -3.37 -29.15 4.58
CA ALA A 88 -3.71 -27.86 5.14
C ALA A 88 -4.75 -27.09 4.31
N ILE A 89 -4.71 -27.22 2.98
CA ILE A 89 -5.61 -26.47 2.08
C ILE A 89 -6.92 -27.23 1.86
N LEU A 90 -6.85 -28.54 1.63
CA LEU A 90 -8.03 -29.36 1.39
C LEU A 90 -8.66 -29.74 2.72
N SER A 91 -9.58 -28.89 3.17
CA SER A 91 -10.34 -29.11 4.39
C SER A 91 -11.15 -30.41 4.33
N ASP A 92 -11.17 -31.14 5.44
CA ASP A 92 -11.98 -32.35 5.54
C ASP A 92 -13.48 -32.02 5.75
N ASP A 93 -13.87 -30.74 5.85
CA ASP A 93 -15.25 -30.32 6.11
C ASP A 93 -16.13 -30.32 4.86
N LEU A 94 -15.53 -30.25 3.67
CA LEU A 94 -16.25 -30.17 2.40
C LEU A 94 -16.13 -31.49 1.62
N PRO A 95 -17.26 -32.09 1.20
CA PRO A 95 -17.25 -33.32 0.39
C PRO A 95 -16.41 -33.20 -0.89
N GLN A 96 -16.41 -32.02 -1.52
CA GLN A 96 -15.60 -31.73 -2.71
C GLN A 96 -14.10 -31.77 -2.39
N MET A 97 -13.67 -31.10 -1.33
CA MET A 97 -12.25 -31.07 -0.92
C MET A 97 -11.75 -32.46 -0.50
N GLN A 98 -12.57 -33.24 0.22
CA GLN A 98 -12.25 -34.63 0.54
C GLN A 98 -12.05 -35.51 -0.71
N ALA A 99 -12.90 -35.34 -1.73
CA ALA A 99 -12.78 -36.10 -2.98
C ALA A 99 -11.51 -35.73 -3.75
N ILE A 100 -11.19 -34.43 -3.82
CA ILE A 100 -9.95 -33.92 -4.45
C ILE A 100 -8.72 -34.48 -3.72
N LYS A 101 -8.73 -34.48 -2.38
CA LYS A 101 -7.64 -35.02 -1.57
C LYS A 101 -7.40 -36.50 -1.84
N ARG A 102 -8.47 -37.31 -1.90
CA ARG A 102 -8.37 -38.73 -2.25
C ARG A 102 -7.86 -38.95 -3.67
N TYR A 103 -8.25 -38.07 -4.60
CA TYR A 103 -7.82 -38.15 -6.00
C TYR A 103 -6.31 -37.89 -6.13
N GLU A 104 -5.82 -36.80 -5.55
CA GLU A 104 -4.39 -36.46 -5.56
C GLU A 104 -3.56 -37.55 -4.84
N GLN A 105 -4.04 -38.09 -3.72
CA GLN A 105 -3.40 -39.22 -3.03
C GLN A 105 -3.34 -40.48 -3.91
N ALA A 106 -4.41 -40.79 -4.63
CA ALA A 106 -4.45 -41.94 -5.53
C ALA A 106 -3.49 -41.76 -6.72
N LEU A 107 -3.39 -40.55 -7.28
CA LEU A 107 -2.42 -40.23 -8.33
C LEU A 107 -0.97 -40.39 -7.85
N ILE A 108 -0.65 -39.86 -6.68
CA ILE A 108 0.69 -39.99 -6.08
C ILE A 108 1.02 -41.48 -5.85
N ALA A 109 0.09 -42.25 -5.29
CA ALA A 109 0.29 -43.68 -5.09
C ALA A 109 0.51 -44.42 -6.43
N LEU A 110 -0.21 -44.05 -7.49
CA LEU A 110 -0.05 -44.62 -8.82
C LEU A 110 1.30 -44.27 -9.47
N THR A 111 1.85 -43.07 -9.21
CA THR A 111 3.21 -42.73 -9.68
C THR A 111 4.29 -43.61 -9.05
N GLN A 112 4.05 -44.12 -7.83
CA GLN A 112 4.97 -45.01 -7.13
C GLN A 112 4.78 -46.49 -7.52
N ASP A 113 3.54 -46.91 -7.85
CA ASP A 113 3.20 -48.29 -8.23
C ASP A 113 2.13 -48.33 -9.35
N ALA A 114 2.56 -48.05 -10.59
CA ALA A 114 1.69 -47.84 -11.74
C ALA A 114 0.87 -49.07 -12.19
N MET A 115 1.31 -50.28 -11.82
CA MET A 115 0.70 -51.55 -12.27
C MET A 115 -0.22 -52.18 -11.23
N ASN A 116 -0.50 -51.47 -10.13
CA ASN A 116 -1.34 -52.00 -9.07
C ASN A 116 -2.84 -51.91 -9.45
N PRO A 117 -3.54 -53.03 -9.67
CA PRO A 117 -4.93 -53.02 -10.12
C PRO A 117 -5.87 -52.39 -9.08
N LYS A 118 -5.54 -52.46 -7.78
CA LYS A 118 -6.34 -51.85 -6.71
C LYS A 118 -6.25 -50.32 -6.72
N LEU A 119 -5.08 -49.77 -7.04
CA LEU A 119 -4.91 -48.31 -7.15
C LEU A 119 -5.63 -47.75 -8.38
N GLN A 120 -5.60 -48.49 -9.50
CA GLN A 120 -6.36 -48.12 -10.71
C GLN A 120 -7.88 -48.16 -10.45
N GLU A 121 -8.37 -49.17 -9.74
CA GLU A 121 -9.78 -49.24 -9.34
C GLU A 121 -10.16 -48.10 -8.38
N THR A 122 -9.29 -47.80 -7.41
CA THR A 122 -9.51 -46.68 -6.47
C THR A 122 -9.58 -45.34 -7.20
N LEU A 123 -8.67 -45.09 -8.16
CA LEU A 123 -8.68 -43.89 -8.97
C LEU A 123 -9.99 -43.75 -9.76
N SER A 124 -10.43 -44.83 -10.43
CA SER A 124 -11.69 -44.83 -11.19
C SER A 124 -12.92 -44.54 -10.31
N GLN A 125 -12.94 -45.09 -9.08
CA GLN A 125 -14.01 -44.79 -8.11
C GLN A 125 -14.01 -43.33 -7.68
N VAL A 126 -12.84 -42.75 -7.42
CA VAL A 126 -12.71 -41.35 -7.01
C VAL A 126 -13.05 -40.40 -8.18
N GLU A 127 -12.66 -40.71 -9.41
CA GLU A 127 -13.03 -39.94 -10.61
C GLU A 127 -14.55 -39.90 -10.80
N ALA A 128 -15.23 -41.04 -10.61
CA ALA A 128 -16.68 -41.12 -10.65
C ALA A 128 -17.32 -40.28 -9.53
N GLN A 129 -16.76 -40.33 -8.32
CA GLN A 129 -17.22 -39.51 -7.19
C GLN A 129 -17.03 -38.01 -7.46
N MET A 130 -15.86 -37.60 -7.97
CA MET A 130 -15.58 -36.20 -8.31
C MET A 130 -16.53 -35.66 -9.37
N THR A 131 -16.84 -36.48 -10.38
CA THR A 131 -17.80 -36.12 -11.42
C THR A 131 -19.22 -35.98 -10.85
N ALA A 132 -19.62 -36.86 -9.93
CA ALA A 132 -20.95 -36.83 -9.33
C ALA A 132 -21.21 -35.60 -8.44
N ILE A 133 -20.17 -35.03 -7.83
CA ILE A 133 -20.26 -33.85 -6.95
C ILE A 133 -19.71 -32.57 -7.60
N GLU A 134 -19.43 -32.61 -8.91
CA GLU A 134 -18.86 -31.50 -9.69
C GLU A 134 -17.53 -30.95 -9.12
N ALA A 135 -16.74 -31.81 -8.44
CA ALA A 135 -15.49 -31.40 -7.80
C ALA A 135 -14.37 -31.00 -8.78
N TRP A 136 -14.51 -31.29 -10.07
CA TRP A 136 -13.52 -30.91 -11.10
C TRP A 136 -13.39 -29.40 -11.27
N GLU A 137 -14.47 -28.63 -11.09
CA GLU A 137 -14.38 -27.17 -11.15
C GLU A 137 -13.59 -26.63 -9.96
N VAL A 138 -13.87 -27.15 -8.77
CA VAL A 138 -13.17 -26.79 -7.52
C VAL A 138 -11.70 -27.20 -7.60
N GLU A 139 -11.38 -28.36 -8.15
CA GLU A 139 -10.00 -28.82 -8.35
C GLU A 139 -9.20 -27.89 -9.28
N ASN A 140 -9.79 -27.46 -10.39
CA ASN A 140 -9.18 -26.50 -11.29
C ASN A 140 -8.98 -25.14 -10.61
N GLN A 141 -9.94 -24.69 -9.78
CA GLN A 141 -9.79 -23.48 -8.98
C GLN A 141 -8.63 -23.62 -7.98
N VAL A 142 -8.53 -24.75 -7.27
CA VAL A 142 -7.42 -25.05 -6.34
C VAL A 142 -6.08 -24.97 -7.08
N LYS A 143 -5.93 -25.66 -8.22
CA LYS A 143 -4.70 -25.63 -9.02
C LYS A 143 -4.36 -24.22 -9.52
N THR A 144 -5.36 -23.45 -9.92
CA THR A 144 -5.18 -22.06 -10.36
C THR A 144 -4.67 -21.18 -9.22
N VAL A 145 -5.30 -21.25 -8.04
CA VAL A 145 -4.90 -20.49 -6.85
C VAL A 145 -3.46 -20.85 -6.43
N LEU A 146 -3.13 -22.14 -6.37
CA LEU A 146 -1.79 -22.62 -6.01
C LEU A 146 -0.71 -22.13 -6.98
N SER A 147 -0.98 -22.23 -8.28
CA SER A 147 -0.08 -21.78 -9.35
C SER A 147 0.15 -20.26 -9.28
N LYS A 148 -0.92 -19.49 -9.11
CA LYS A 148 -0.84 -18.02 -9.01
C LYS A 148 -0.11 -17.55 -7.76
N LEU A 149 -0.27 -18.25 -6.63
CA LEU A 149 0.48 -17.97 -5.40
C LEU A 149 1.93 -18.50 -5.42
N LYS A 150 2.34 -19.20 -6.49
CA LYS A 150 3.68 -19.77 -6.68
C LYS A 150 4.07 -20.69 -5.52
N LEU A 151 3.11 -21.49 -5.05
CA LEU A 151 3.33 -22.48 -4.00
C LEU A 151 4.04 -23.72 -4.57
N PRO A 152 4.89 -24.40 -3.77
CA PRO A 152 5.51 -25.65 -4.19
C PRO A 152 4.48 -26.79 -4.24
N ASP A 153 4.91 -27.97 -4.71
CA ASP A 153 4.04 -29.13 -4.87
C ASP A 153 3.23 -29.44 -3.61
N LEU A 154 2.01 -29.92 -3.83
CA LEU A 154 1.01 -30.28 -2.81
C LEU A 154 1.54 -31.26 -1.73
N THR A 155 2.56 -32.05 -2.07
CA THR A 155 3.19 -33.03 -1.18
C THR A 155 4.24 -32.44 -0.23
N ALA A 156 4.65 -31.20 -0.43
CA ALA A 156 5.65 -30.57 0.42
C ALA A 156 5.14 -30.42 1.85
N GLN A 157 6.02 -30.71 2.83
CA GLN A 157 5.69 -30.55 4.25
C GLN A 157 5.78 -29.09 4.68
N ILE A 158 4.83 -28.64 5.50
CA ILE A 158 4.74 -27.24 5.93
C ILE A 158 5.98 -26.81 6.73
N LYS A 159 6.60 -27.71 7.49
CA LYS A 159 7.82 -27.38 8.27
C LYS A 159 9.00 -26.90 7.41
N ASN A 160 9.08 -27.33 6.15
CA ASN A 160 10.17 -26.96 5.23
C ASN A 160 9.91 -25.63 4.50
N LEU A 161 8.72 -25.05 4.66
CA LEU A 161 8.34 -23.80 4.00
C LEU A 161 8.90 -22.59 4.74
N SER A 162 9.34 -21.60 3.98
CA SER A 162 9.65 -20.26 4.51
C SER A 162 8.39 -19.61 5.10
N GLY A 163 8.55 -18.63 6.01
CA GLY A 163 7.42 -17.91 6.61
C GLY A 163 6.48 -17.29 5.56
N GLY A 164 7.04 -16.70 4.49
CA GLY A 164 6.25 -16.17 3.38
C GLY A 164 5.49 -17.24 2.60
N GLN A 165 6.07 -18.43 2.38
CA GLN A 165 5.36 -19.55 1.77
C GLN A 165 4.25 -20.08 2.67
N LYS A 166 4.47 -20.19 3.99
CA LYS A 166 3.43 -20.55 4.96
C LYS A 166 2.25 -19.58 4.92
N ARG A 167 2.53 -18.26 4.87
CA ARG A 167 1.49 -17.24 4.72
C ARG A 167 0.69 -17.41 3.42
N ARG A 168 1.35 -17.72 2.31
CA ARG A 168 0.68 -18.00 1.03
C ARG A 168 -0.18 -19.26 1.08
N VAL A 169 0.24 -20.30 1.80
CA VAL A 169 -0.60 -21.49 2.06
C VAL A 169 -1.85 -21.10 2.84
N GLN A 170 -1.72 -20.27 3.88
CA GLN A 170 -2.88 -19.79 4.65
C GLN A 170 -3.81 -18.92 3.80
N LEU A 171 -3.26 -18.06 2.95
CA LEU A 171 -4.03 -17.27 2.01
C LEU A 171 -4.80 -18.17 1.03
N ALA A 172 -4.15 -19.22 0.50
CA ALA A 172 -4.83 -20.20 -0.36
C ALA A 172 -5.99 -20.89 0.36
N GLN A 173 -5.77 -21.34 1.60
CA GLN A 173 -6.80 -21.94 2.45
C GLN A 173 -7.98 -20.97 2.65
N ALA A 174 -7.69 -19.71 3.00
CA ALA A 174 -8.70 -18.72 3.27
C ALA A 174 -9.54 -18.34 2.04
N LEU A 175 -8.94 -18.35 0.83
CA LEU A 175 -9.62 -18.03 -0.42
C LEU A 175 -10.45 -19.19 -0.99
N LEU A 176 -10.05 -20.44 -0.70
CA LEU A 176 -10.70 -21.65 -1.24
C LEU A 176 -11.83 -22.15 -0.33
N ASN A 177 -11.75 -21.90 0.97
CA ASN A 177 -12.83 -22.24 1.89
C ASN A 177 -14.03 -21.28 1.69
N PRO A 178 -15.26 -21.79 1.56
CA PRO A 178 -16.46 -20.97 1.43
C PRO A 178 -16.76 -20.31 2.78
N ALA A 179 -16.66 -18.98 2.82
CA ALA A 179 -16.97 -18.14 3.97
C ALA A 179 -17.98 -17.04 3.61
N ASP A 180 -18.80 -16.65 4.58
CA ASP A 180 -19.70 -15.50 4.46
C ASP A 180 -18.94 -14.18 4.65
N LEU A 181 -17.92 -14.20 5.52
CA LEU A 181 -16.99 -13.11 5.79
C LEU A 181 -15.55 -13.61 5.77
N LEU A 182 -14.74 -12.99 4.92
CA LEU A 182 -13.31 -13.23 4.83
C LEU A 182 -12.57 -12.11 5.57
N LEU A 183 -11.80 -12.47 6.60
CA LEU A 183 -10.93 -11.58 7.35
C LEU A 183 -9.50 -11.72 6.85
N LEU A 184 -8.91 -10.64 6.34
CA LEU A 184 -7.54 -10.66 5.81
C LEU A 184 -6.64 -9.69 6.57
N ASP A 185 -5.71 -10.19 7.38
CA ASP A 185 -4.70 -9.34 8.02
C ASP A 185 -3.43 -9.24 7.15
N GLU A 186 -3.19 -8.05 6.59
CA GLU A 186 -2.06 -7.69 5.73
C GLU A 186 -1.80 -8.68 4.56
N PRO A 187 -2.80 -9.00 3.72
CA PRO A 187 -2.71 -10.08 2.73
C PRO A 187 -1.67 -9.82 1.62
N THR A 188 -1.30 -8.57 1.39
CA THR A 188 -0.34 -8.14 0.35
C THR A 188 1.13 -8.35 0.77
N ASN A 189 1.40 -8.51 2.07
CA ASN A 189 2.77 -8.63 2.56
C ASN A 189 3.45 -9.90 2.05
N HIS A 190 4.68 -9.75 1.57
CA HIS A 190 5.50 -10.82 0.97
C HIS A 190 4.94 -11.42 -0.35
N LEU A 191 3.93 -10.79 -0.95
CA LEU A 191 3.50 -11.07 -2.31
C LEU A 191 4.28 -10.21 -3.30
N ASP A 192 4.45 -10.71 -4.52
CA ASP A 192 4.98 -9.90 -5.62
C ASP A 192 3.84 -9.18 -6.34
N VAL A 193 4.21 -8.24 -7.19
CA VAL A 193 3.28 -7.30 -7.83
C VAL A 193 2.25 -8.02 -8.70
N ASP A 194 2.66 -9.10 -9.39
CA ASP A 194 1.79 -9.93 -10.22
C ASP A 194 0.77 -10.69 -9.36
N THR A 195 1.21 -11.23 -8.21
CA THR A 195 0.33 -11.96 -7.29
C THR A 195 -0.66 -11.02 -6.60
N ILE A 196 -0.24 -9.80 -6.23
CA ILE A 196 -1.12 -8.77 -5.67
C ILE A 196 -2.20 -8.40 -6.69
N ALA A 197 -1.83 -8.12 -7.94
CA ALA A 197 -2.80 -7.80 -8.99
C ALA A 197 -3.78 -8.96 -9.27
N TRP A 198 -3.31 -10.21 -9.18
CA TRP A 198 -4.18 -11.37 -9.27
C TRP A 198 -5.16 -11.45 -8.10
N LEU A 199 -4.68 -11.24 -6.87
CA LEU A 199 -5.50 -11.25 -5.65
C LEU A 199 -6.58 -10.17 -5.69
N GLU A 200 -6.23 -8.94 -6.10
CA GLU A 200 -7.19 -7.85 -6.32
C GLU A 200 -8.32 -8.29 -7.26
N ASN A 201 -7.97 -8.85 -8.42
CA ASN A 201 -8.95 -9.31 -9.39
C ASN A 201 -9.77 -10.50 -8.89
N TYR A 202 -9.16 -11.42 -8.14
CA TYR A 202 -9.87 -12.55 -7.54
C TYR A 202 -10.95 -12.08 -6.56
N VAL A 203 -10.58 -11.19 -5.62
CA VAL A 203 -11.52 -10.68 -4.62
C VAL A 203 -12.56 -9.74 -5.23
N LYS A 204 -12.19 -8.97 -6.26
CA LYS A 204 -13.16 -8.11 -6.99
C LYS A 204 -14.24 -8.90 -7.70
N ASN A 205 -13.87 -10.07 -8.25
CA ASN A 205 -14.79 -10.96 -8.96
C ASN A 205 -15.49 -11.97 -8.03
N SER A 206 -14.97 -12.18 -6.82
CA SER A 206 -15.63 -13.02 -5.83
C SER A 206 -16.88 -12.33 -5.30
N ARG A 207 -17.94 -13.11 -5.03
CA ARG A 207 -19.15 -12.63 -4.36
C ARG A 207 -19.06 -12.75 -2.84
N GLN A 208 -17.85 -12.60 -2.30
CA GLN A 208 -17.59 -12.73 -0.87
C GLN A 208 -17.54 -11.35 -0.21
N THR A 209 -17.97 -11.30 1.03
CA THR A 209 -17.79 -10.11 1.89
C THR A 209 -16.38 -10.17 2.48
N VAL A 210 -15.62 -9.09 2.39
CA VAL A 210 -14.22 -9.08 2.82
C VAL A 210 -13.96 -7.89 3.74
N LEU A 211 -13.38 -8.16 4.90
CA LEU A 211 -12.82 -7.15 5.80
C LEU A 211 -11.31 -7.38 5.86
N PHE A 212 -10.53 -6.39 5.43
CA PHE A 212 -9.09 -6.55 5.30
C PHE A 212 -8.33 -5.38 5.93
N ILE A 213 -7.19 -5.68 6.53
CA ILE A 213 -6.19 -4.70 6.96
C ILE A 213 -5.08 -4.73 5.91
N THR A 214 -4.71 -3.57 5.38
CA THR A 214 -3.51 -3.48 4.56
C THR A 214 -2.89 -2.10 4.65
N HIS A 215 -1.58 -2.04 4.46
CA HIS A 215 -0.87 -0.79 4.19
C HIS A 215 -0.72 -0.48 2.70
N ASP A 216 -1.13 -1.39 1.80
CA ASP A 216 -1.13 -1.16 0.36
C ASP A 216 -2.29 -0.24 -0.06
N ARG A 217 -1.94 1.00 -0.42
CA ARG A 217 -2.89 2.05 -0.80
C ARG A 217 -3.58 1.75 -2.13
N TYR A 218 -2.90 1.11 -3.08
CA TYR A 218 -3.54 0.72 -4.35
C TYR A 218 -4.54 -0.41 -4.14
N PHE A 219 -4.20 -1.36 -3.27
CA PHE A 219 -5.11 -2.43 -2.90
C PHE A 219 -6.38 -1.87 -2.25
N LEU A 220 -6.24 -0.91 -1.33
CA LEU A 220 -7.39 -0.19 -0.75
C LEU A 220 -8.19 0.56 -1.83
N ASP A 221 -7.51 1.29 -2.72
CA ASP A 221 -8.18 2.10 -3.74
C ASP A 221 -8.96 1.27 -4.78
N ASN A 222 -8.42 0.12 -5.17
CA ASN A 222 -9.02 -0.75 -6.18
C ASN A 222 -10.11 -1.68 -5.64
N LEU A 223 -10.02 -2.07 -4.35
CA LEU A 223 -10.87 -3.09 -3.76
C LEU A 223 -11.92 -2.53 -2.80
N ALA A 224 -11.57 -1.54 -1.98
CA ALA A 224 -12.44 -1.06 -0.90
C ALA A 224 -13.67 -0.35 -1.47
N THR A 225 -14.82 -0.66 -0.88
CA THR A 225 -16.08 0.08 -1.06
C THR A 225 -16.41 0.95 0.15
N ARG A 226 -15.86 0.58 1.31
CA ARG A 226 -15.99 1.28 2.59
C ARG A 226 -14.64 1.23 3.30
N ILE A 227 -14.31 2.28 4.04
CA ILE A 227 -13.09 2.35 4.84
C ILE A 227 -13.47 2.61 6.29
N PHE A 228 -12.95 1.75 7.18
CA PHE A 228 -13.09 1.90 8.61
C PHE A 228 -11.78 2.43 9.18
N GLU A 229 -11.79 3.62 9.76
CA GLU A 229 -10.65 4.17 10.50
C GLU A 229 -10.81 3.90 11.98
N LEU A 230 -9.86 3.17 12.55
CA LEU A 230 -9.75 2.94 13.99
C LEU A 230 -8.74 3.92 14.59
N ASP A 231 -9.24 4.96 15.23
CA ASP A 231 -8.44 5.96 15.94
C ASP A 231 -8.91 6.17 17.38
N ASN A 232 -7.96 6.23 18.32
CA ASN A 232 -8.20 6.45 19.76
C ASN A 232 -9.30 5.56 20.39
N GLY A 233 -9.48 4.34 19.87
CA GLY A 233 -10.47 3.38 20.37
C GLY A 233 -11.90 3.59 19.84
N HIS A 234 -12.07 4.52 18.89
CA HIS A 234 -13.30 4.77 18.15
C HIS A 234 -13.14 4.33 16.69
N LEU A 235 -14.23 3.84 16.11
CA LEU A 235 -14.29 3.45 14.70
C LEU A 235 -15.10 4.50 13.94
N ILE A 236 -14.49 5.12 12.95
CA ILE A 236 -15.14 6.06 12.04
C ILE A 236 -15.27 5.39 10.68
N GLU A 237 -16.46 5.46 10.11
CA GLU A 237 -16.75 4.88 8.80
C GLU A 237 -16.75 5.93 7.71
N TYR A 238 -16.09 5.62 6.61
CA TYR A 238 -16.04 6.39 5.38
C TYR A 238 -16.57 5.56 4.22
N GLN A 239 -17.33 6.19 3.33
CA GLN A 239 -17.89 5.57 2.14
C GLN A 239 -16.97 5.85 0.94
N GLY A 240 -16.71 4.84 0.10
CA GLY A 240 -15.84 4.96 -1.07
C GLY A 240 -14.49 4.28 -0.91
N ASN A 241 -13.58 4.60 -1.83
CA ASN A 241 -12.24 4.03 -1.90
C ASN A 241 -11.23 4.83 -1.05
N TYR A 242 -9.93 4.55 -1.20
CA TYR A 242 -8.88 5.21 -0.43
C TYR A 242 -8.75 6.71 -0.75
N GLN A 243 -8.92 7.10 -2.01
CA GLN A 243 -8.91 8.52 -2.40
C GLN A 243 -10.10 9.28 -1.81
N ASP A 244 -11.30 8.69 -1.89
CA ASP A 244 -12.52 9.27 -1.29
C ASP A 244 -12.37 9.44 0.23
N TYR A 245 -11.73 8.48 0.89
CA TYR A 245 -11.38 8.56 2.31
C TYR A 245 -10.45 9.74 2.60
N LEU A 246 -9.36 9.90 1.85
CA LEU A 246 -8.42 11.00 2.06
C LEU A 246 -9.11 12.36 1.91
N GLN A 247 -10.00 12.50 0.93
CA GLN A 247 -10.78 13.72 0.75
C GLN A 247 -11.73 13.95 1.94
N GLN A 248 -12.56 12.97 2.29
CA GLN A 248 -13.50 13.09 3.41
C GLN A 248 -12.80 13.35 4.73
N LYS A 249 -11.61 12.76 4.93
CA LYS A 249 -10.77 13.02 6.09
C LYS A 249 -10.27 14.46 6.12
N ALA A 250 -9.71 14.97 5.04
CA ALA A 250 -9.26 16.36 4.96
C ALA A 250 -10.42 17.35 5.23
N GLU A 251 -11.61 17.08 4.67
CA GLU A 251 -12.81 17.89 4.91
C GLU A 251 -13.28 17.83 6.38
N ASN A 252 -13.19 16.66 7.02
CA ASN A 252 -13.51 16.50 8.44
C ASN A 252 -12.47 17.19 9.33
N ASP A 253 -11.18 17.04 9.04
CA ASP A 253 -10.08 17.68 9.79
C ASP A 253 -10.18 19.21 9.70
N GLU A 254 -10.52 19.77 8.53
CA GLU A 254 -10.75 21.21 8.36
C GLU A 254 -11.98 21.67 9.18
N ARG A 255 -13.06 20.89 9.15
CA ARG A 255 -14.27 21.17 9.93
C ARG A 255 -14.01 21.13 11.43
N GLU A 256 -13.25 20.14 11.89
CA GLU A 256 -12.85 19.98 13.29
C GLU A 256 -11.92 21.12 13.73
N SER A 257 -10.92 21.48 12.92
CA SER A 257 -10.03 22.61 13.18
C SER A 257 -10.80 23.94 13.26
N ALA A 258 -11.73 24.17 12.33
CA ALA A 258 -12.59 25.36 12.34
C ALA A 258 -13.51 25.40 13.58
N GLN A 259 -14.08 24.25 13.96
CA GLN A 259 -14.91 24.13 15.17
C GLN A 259 -14.10 24.35 16.43
N HIS A 260 -12.90 23.77 16.52
CA HIS A 260 -11.98 23.94 17.62
C HIS A 260 -11.54 25.41 17.75
N HIS A 261 -11.22 26.07 16.65
CA HIS A 261 -10.89 27.50 16.65
C HIS A 261 -12.06 28.35 17.17
N LYS A 262 -13.30 28.08 16.75
CA LYS A 262 -14.51 28.72 17.28
C LYS A 262 -14.67 28.45 18.78
N ASN A 263 -14.52 27.21 19.22
CA ASN A 263 -14.62 26.82 20.64
C ASN A 263 -13.55 27.52 21.49
N LYS A 264 -12.31 27.64 21.00
CA LYS A 264 -11.21 28.35 21.66
C LYS A 264 -11.48 29.85 21.77
N GLN A 265 -12.09 30.47 20.76
CA GLN A 265 -12.52 31.86 20.82
C GLN A 265 -13.65 32.06 21.83
N LEU A 266 -14.67 31.19 21.84
CA LEU A 266 -15.75 31.20 22.83
C LEU A 266 -15.21 31.03 24.24
N TYR A 267 -14.28 30.09 24.46
CA TYR A 267 -13.62 29.87 25.74
C TYR A 267 -12.93 31.14 26.25
N LYS A 268 -12.18 31.86 25.39
CA LYS A 268 -11.53 33.13 25.76
C LYS A 268 -12.54 34.21 26.17
N GLN A 269 -13.66 34.31 25.47
CA GLN A 269 -14.72 35.27 25.79
C GLN A 269 -15.40 34.95 27.12
N GLU A 270 -15.77 33.69 27.34
CA GLU A 270 -16.42 33.24 28.58
C GLU A 270 -15.45 33.33 29.79
N LEU A 271 -14.17 33.00 29.62
CA LEU A 271 -13.14 33.18 30.65
C LEU A 271 -13.03 34.66 31.07
N ALA A 272 -13.08 35.59 30.11
CA ALA A 272 -13.05 37.02 30.40
C ALA A 272 -14.33 37.49 31.14
N TRP A 273 -15.48 36.89 30.86
CA TRP A 273 -16.74 37.16 31.56
C TRP A 273 -16.73 36.64 33.00
N ILE A 274 -16.25 35.41 33.24
CA ILE A 274 -16.12 34.81 34.58
C ILE A 274 -15.16 35.64 35.43
N ARG A 275 -13.99 36.02 34.88
CA ARG A 275 -13.02 36.86 35.60
C ARG A 275 -13.57 38.24 35.99
N LYS A 276 -14.55 38.76 35.24
CA LYS A 276 -15.19 40.07 35.49
C LYS A 276 -16.38 40.01 36.45
N SER A 277 -16.96 38.83 36.72
CA SER A 277 -18.19 38.69 37.51
C SER A 277 -17.92 38.06 38.88
N PRO A 278 -17.96 38.80 40.02
CA PRO A 278 -17.52 38.26 41.31
C PRO A 278 -18.55 37.42 42.10
N GLN A 279 -19.83 37.39 41.74
CA GLN A 279 -20.84 36.65 42.51
C GLN A 279 -21.92 36.01 41.62
N ALA A 280 -21.85 34.69 41.49
CA ALA A 280 -22.88 33.85 40.90
C ALA A 280 -23.95 33.53 41.96
N ARG A 281 -25.12 34.18 41.90
CA ARG A 281 -26.26 33.86 42.78
C ARG A 281 -27.62 33.73 42.06
N ALA A 282 -27.64 33.82 40.73
CA ALA A 282 -28.86 33.67 39.93
C ALA A 282 -28.83 32.40 39.06
N THR A 283 -29.95 31.69 38.96
CA THR A 283 -30.12 30.43 38.21
C THR A 283 -29.71 30.53 36.73
N LYS A 284 -29.88 31.71 36.13
CA LYS A 284 -29.49 32.00 34.74
C LYS A 284 -27.96 32.09 34.54
N GLN A 285 -27.21 32.38 35.60
CA GLN A 285 -25.75 32.40 35.58
C GLN A 285 -25.15 31.01 35.78
N GLN A 286 -25.85 30.10 36.47
CA GLN A 286 -25.41 28.72 36.68
C GLN A 286 -25.30 27.94 35.37
N ALA A 287 -26.35 27.96 34.53
CA ALA A 287 -26.33 27.30 33.21
C ALA A 287 -25.22 27.81 32.27
N ARG A 288 -24.74 29.04 32.48
CA ARG A 288 -23.62 29.61 31.72
C ARG A 288 -22.26 29.17 32.27
N ILE A 289 -22.15 28.98 33.58
CA ILE A 289 -20.98 28.40 34.25
C ILE A 289 -20.84 26.93 33.85
N ASP A 290 -21.94 26.17 33.82
CA ASP A 290 -21.93 24.77 33.41
C ASP A 290 -21.46 24.64 31.94
N ARG A 291 -21.98 25.48 31.03
CA ARG A 291 -21.49 25.57 29.64
C ARG A 291 -20.01 25.93 29.54
N PHE A 292 -19.50 26.79 30.44
CA PHE A 292 -18.08 27.11 30.45
C PHE A 292 -17.23 25.92 30.87
N GLU A 293 -17.65 25.16 31.88
CA GLU A 293 -16.95 23.93 32.29
C GLU A 293 -17.02 22.85 31.20
N ASP A 294 -18.11 22.76 30.44
CA ASP A 294 -18.21 21.87 29.28
C ASP A 294 -17.26 22.31 28.15
N ILE A 295 -17.29 23.58 27.73
CA ILE A 295 -16.37 24.12 26.71
C ILE A 295 -14.90 23.98 27.14
N LYS A 296 -14.62 24.12 28.44
CA LYS A 296 -13.27 23.95 29.00
C LYS A 296 -12.78 22.51 28.87
N LYS A 297 -13.65 21.51 29.09
CA LYS A 297 -13.31 20.11 28.86
C LYS A 297 -13.01 19.85 27.38
N ASP A 298 -13.85 20.37 26.48
CA ASP A 298 -13.69 20.20 25.04
C ASP A 298 -12.41 20.87 24.48
N VAL A 299 -12.01 22.02 25.04
CA VAL A 299 -10.76 22.70 24.62
C VAL A 299 -9.52 22.04 25.23
N GLN A 300 -9.64 21.35 26.38
CA GLN A 300 -8.50 20.68 27.03
C GLN A 300 -8.23 19.28 26.49
N SER A 301 -9.21 18.62 25.86
CA SER A 301 -9.07 17.27 25.31
C SER A 301 -8.32 17.22 23.97
N VAL A 302 -8.21 18.34 23.25
CA VAL A 302 -7.58 18.36 21.92
C VAL A 302 -6.08 18.66 22.01
N THR A 303 -5.26 17.63 21.79
CA THR A 303 -3.82 17.81 21.52
C THR A 303 -3.65 18.30 20.08
N THR A 304 -3.12 19.52 19.92
CA THR A 304 -2.81 20.08 18.60
C THR A 304 -1.76 19.25 17.88
N SER A 305 -2.13 18.60 16.78
CA SER A 305 -1.22 18.11 15.75
C SER A 305 -0.91 19.28 14.79
N ASP A 306 -0.07 20.21 15.22
CA ASP A 306 0.44 21.23 14.30
C ASP A 306 1.38 20.53 13.29
N ASP A 307 1.24 20.86 12.01
CA ASP A 307 2.12 20.43 10.91
C ASP A 307 3.56 20.88 11.18
N LEU A 308 4.31 20.05 11.90
CA LEU A 308 5.74 20.23 12.13
C LEU A 308 6.45 19.95 10.81
N THR A 309 7.05 20.98 10.20
CA THR A 309 7.86 20.79 8.99
C THR A 309 9.24 20.25 9.35
N ILE A 310 9.69 19.19 8.65
CA ILE A 310 11.02 18.61 8.88
C ILE A 310 12.06 19.44 8.13
N ASN A 311 12.92 20.13 8.87
CA ASN A 311 14.16 20.69 8.35
C ASN A 311 15.35 19.96 8.98
N VAL A 312 15.77 18.85 8.38
CA VAL A 312 17.04 18.20 8.73
C VAL A 312 18.11 18.73 7.80
N ALA A 313 19.09 19.44 8.34
CA ALA A 313 20.27 19.86 7.61
C ALA A 313 21.03 18.63 7.06
N THR A 314 21.31 18.62 5.76
CA THR A 314 22.10 17.58 5.10
C THR A 314 23.53 18.07 4.91
N ALA A 315 24.51 17.18 5.04
CA ALA A 315 25.90 17.52 4.74
C ALA A 315 26.09 17.76 3.22
N ARG A 316 27.05 18.62 2.83
CA ARG A 316 27.32 18.93 1.42
C ARG A 316 27.83 17.70 0.66
N ILE A 317 27.37 17.51 -0.58
CA ILE A 317 27.68 16.35 -1.44
C ILE A 317 28.53 16.80 -2.64
N GLY A 318 29.55 16.01 -3.01
CA GLY A 318 30.34 16.19 -4.23
C GLY A 318 29.61 15.75 -5.51
N LYS A 319 30.17 16.01 -6.71
CA LYS A 319 29.47 15.73 -7.98
C LYS A 319 29.25 14.24 -8.31
N LYS A 320 30.11 13.33 -7.81
CA LYS A 320 29.98 11.88 -7.98
C LYS A 320 29.75 11.24 -6.62
N VAL A 321 28.71 10.42 -6.51
CA VAL A 321 28.31 9.80 -5.25
C VAL A 321 28.73 8.33 -5.25
N ILE A 322 28.09 7.49 -6.06
CA ILE A 322 28.42 6.06 -6.18
C ILE A 322 28.65 5.72 -7.65
N ASN A 323 29.71 4.96 -7.94
CA ASN A 323 30.02 4.49 -9.28
C ASN A 323 30.20 2.97 -9.28
N PHE A 324 29.38 2.27 -10.07
CA PHE A 324 29.54 0.86 -10.37
C PHE A 324 30.22 0.73 -11.73
N ASP A 325 31.35 0.02 -11.77
CA ASP A 325 32.11 -0.25 -12.99
C ASP A 325 32.21 -1.77 -13.23
N HIS A 326 31.49 -2.25 -14.24
CA HIS A 326 31.47 -3.65 -14.71
C HIS A 326 31.35 -4.69 -13.58
N VAL A 327 30.41 -4.45 -12.65
CA VAL A 327 30.27 -5.25 -11.42
C VAL A 327 29.55 -6.57 -11.71
N ASN A 328 30.19 -7.67 -11.31
CA ASN A 328 29.58 -9.00 -11.27
C ASN A 328 29.48 -9.52 -9.85
N PHE A 329 28.36 -10.19 -9.56
CA PHE A 329 28.14 -10.83 -8.26
C PHE A 329 27.23 -12.05 -8.40
N ALA A 330 27.61 -13.17 -7.80
CA ALA A 330 26.84 -14.41 -7.75
C ALA A 330 26.81 -15.02 -6.35
N TYR A 331 25.65 -15.55 -5.94
CA TYR A 331 25.56 -16.40 -4.75
C TYR A 331 25.83 -17.86 -5.12
N GLY A 332 27.04 -18.33 -4.84
CA GLY A 332 27.48 -19.68 -5.23
C GLY A 332 27.64 -19.82 -6.74
N ALA A 333 27.76 -21.06 -7.22
CA ALA A 333 28.02 -21.33 -8.65
C ALA A 333 26.80 -21.12 -9.57
N ASP A 334 25.58 -21.26 -9.04
CA ASP A 334 24.37 -21.41 -9.86
C ASP A 334 23.44 -20.18 -9.88
N LYS A 335 23.75 -19.11 -9.12
CA LYS A 335 22.85 -17.95 -8.99
C LYS A 335 23.57 -16.62 -9.20
N THR A 336 23.79 -16.27 -10.46
CA THR A 336 24.23 -14.93 -10.88
C THR A 336 23.15 -13.89 -10.56
N ILE A 337 23.53 -12.86 -9.81
CA ILE A 337 22.65 -11.76 -9.41
C ILE A 337 22.91 -10.53 -10.28
N LEU A 338 24.17 -10.15 -10.42
CA LEU A 338 24.63 -9.04 -11.26
C LEU A 338 25.57 -9.58 -12.33
N ASN A 339 25.31 -9.20 -13.58
CA ASN A 339 26.16 -9.48 -14.72
C ASN A 339 26.47 -8.17 -15.45
N ASP A 340 27.75 -7.79 -15.47
CA ASP A 340 28.31 -6.61 -16.12
C ASP A 340 27.58 -5.29 -15.81
N PHE A 341 27.26 -5.08 -14.53
CA PHE A 341 26.46 -3.94 -14.12
C PHE A 341 27.29 -2.67 -13.98
N SER A 342 26.91 -1.63 -14.73
CA SER A 342 27.51 -0.30 -14.64
C SER A 342 26.45 0.77 -14.42
N LEU A 343 26.65 1.61 -13.40
CA LEU A 343 25.71 2.66 -13.01
C LEU A 343 26.45 3.79 -12.28
N ILE A 344 26.20 5.02 -12.70
CA ILE A 344 26.68 6.22 -12.02
C ILE A 344 25.50 6.85 -11.29
N VAL A 345 25.59 6.94 -9.97
CA VAL A 345 24.63 7.63 -9.11
C VAL A 345 25.11 9.06 -8.88
N GLN A 346 24.31 10.02 -9.34
CA GLN A 346 24.58 11.45 -9.24
C GLN A 346 24.05 12.02 -7.92
N ASN A 347 24.46 13.25 -7.62
CA ASN A 347 23.90 13.99 -6.50
C ASN A 347 22.39 14.23 -6.75
N THR A 348 21.56 14.14 -5.72
CA THR A 348 20.09 14.26 -5.75
C THR A 348 19.33 13.15 -6.49
N ASP A 349 20.00 12.08 -6.93
CA ASP A 349 19.32 10.96 -7.57
C ASP A 349 18.25 10.33 -6.67
N ARG A 350 17.16 9.92 -7.32
CA ARG A 350 15.98 9.27 -6.73
C ARG A 350 15.70 7.98 -7.47
N ILE A 351 16.22 6.88 -6.95
CA ILE A 351 16.23 5.60 -7.64
C ILE A 351 15.30 4.63 -6.90
N GLY A 352 14.27 4.15 -7.59
CA GLY A 352 13.44 3.02 -7.18
C GLY A 352 13.99 1.73 -7.77
N ILE A 353 14.08 0.67 -6.97
CA ILE A 353 14.51 -0.66 -7.40
C ILE A 353 13.30 -1.59 -7.33
N VAL A 354 12.95 -2.18 -8.47
CA VAL A 354 11.79 -3.05 -8.62
C VAL A 354 12.18 -4.39 -9.24
N GLY A 355 11.46 -5.45 -8.86
CA GLY A 355 11.73 -6.80 -9.36
C GLY A 355 11.20 -7.87 -8.41
N ASN A 356 11.07 -9.10 -8.92
CA ASN A 356 10.52 -10.22 -8.16
C ASN A 356 11.38 -10.57 -6.94
N ASN A 357 10.78 -11.20 -5.94
CA ASN A 357 11.50 -11.65 -4.76
C ASN A 357 12.65 -12.60 -5.13
N GLY A 358 13.82 -12.38 -4.52
CA GLY A 358 15.00 -13.20 -4.75
C GLY A 358 15.81 -12.89 -6.02
N THR A 359 15.52 -11.77 -6.70
CA THR A 359 16.30 -11.24 -7.85
C THR A 359 17.58 -10.51 -7.45
N GLY A 360 17.79 -10.22 -6.15
CA GLY A 360 19.02 -9.63 -5.63
C GLY A 360 18.98 -8.13 -5.32
N LYS A 361 17.79 -7.55 -5.14
CA LYS A 361 17.59 -6.13 -4.78
C LYS A 361 18.35 -5.74 -3.50
N SER A 362 18.17 -6.50 -2.40
CA SER A 362 18.91 -6.29 -1.15
C SER A 362 20.41 -6.55 -1.30
N THR A 363 20.81 -7.41 -2.24
CA THR A 363 22.23 -7.66 -2.55
C THR A 363 22.89 -6.42 -3.14
N LEU A 364 22.21 -5.70 -4.05
CA LEU A 364 22.70 -4.43 -4.57
C LEU A 364 22.89 -3.41 -3.44
N LEU A 365 21.92 -3.29 -2.52
CA LEU A 365 22.04 -2.38 -1.37
C LEU A 365 23.20 -2.75 -0.44
N ASN A 366 23.41 -4.05 -0.20
CA ASN A 366 24.52 -4.55 0.63
C ASN A 366 25.89 -4.33 -0.03
N LEU A 367 25.98 -4.33 -1.36
CA LEU A 367 27.20 -3.94 -2.08
C LEU A 367 27.49 -2.44 -1.93
N ILE A 368 26.44 -1.60 -1.89
CA ILE A 368 26.59 -0.15 -1.65
C ILE A 368 26.99 0.13 -0.19
N SER A 369 26.43 -0.60 0.77
CA SER A 369 26.77 -0.41 2.19
C SER A 369 28.17 -0.93 2.56
N GLY A 370 28.79 -1.72 1.68
CA GLY A 370 30.08 -2.37 1.93
C GLY A 370 29.99 -3.65 2.76
N ASP A 371 28.77 -4.17 3.02
CA ASP A 371 28.56 -5.45 3.71
C ASP A 371 28.97 -6.65 2.82
N LEU A 372 28.92 -6.48 1.50
CA LEU A 372 29.34 -7.47 0.51
C LEU A 372 30.43 -6.90 -0.40
N THR A 373 31.30 -7.78 -0.89
CA THR A 373 32.30 -7.44 -1.90
C THR A 373 31.91 -8.04 -3.25
N PRO A 374 32.11 -7.31 -4.36
CA PRO A 374 31.82 -7.83 -5.69
C PRO A 374 32.83 -8.94 -6.06
N ASP A 375 32.40 -9.92 -6.86
CA ASP A 375 33.27 -10.99 -7.34
C ASP A 375 34.25 -10.45 -8.42
N SER A 376 33.80 -9.48 -9.21
CA SER A 376 34.63 -8.72 -10.16
C SER A 376 34.03 -7.33 -10.43
N GLY A 377 34.83 -6.42 -10.97
CA GLY A 377 34.47 -5.00 -11.13
C GLY A 377 34.80 -4.19 -9.88
N SER A 378 34.43 -2.91 -9.86
CA SER A 378 34.66 -2.03 -8.71
C SER A 378 33.44 -1.17 -8.38
N VAL A 379 33.19 -1.02 -7.06
CA VAL A 379 32.21 -0.07 -6.51
C VAL A 379 32.99 1.05 -5.84
N GLU A 380 32.96 2.24 -6.43
CA GLU A 380 33.63 3.42 -5.87
C GLU A 380 32.60 4.31 -5.15
N ILE A 381 32.88 4.61 -3.89
CA ILE A 381 32.05 5.49 -3.05
C ILE A 381 32.90 6.70 -2.69
N GLY A 382 32.39 7.91 -2.94
CA GLY A 382 33.07 9.15 -2.58
C GLY A 382 33.37 9.29 -1.08
N GLU A 383 34.54 9.84 -0.74
CA GLU A 383 35.06 9.92 0.64
C GLU A 383 34.17 10.70 1.62
N THR A 384 33.39 11.66 1.13
CA THR A 384 32.52 12.52 1.95
C THR A 384 31.12 11.93 2.19
N ILE A 385 30.86 10.70 1.74
CA ILE A 385 29.53 10.10 1.75
C ILE A 385 29.26 9.42 3.08
N LYS A 386 28.18 9.84 3.74
CA LYS A 386 27.58 9.13 4.87
C LYS A 386 26.36 8.36 4.38
N ILE A 387 26.41 7.03 4.46
CA ILE A 387 25.32 6.14 4.05
C ILE A 387 24.44 5.85 5.26
N GLY A 388 23.15 6.13 5.15
CA GLY A 388 22.12 5.67 6.08
C GLY A 388 21.40 4.49 5.49
N TYR A 389 21.52 3.31 6.11
CA TYR A 389 20.93 2.07 5.59
C TYR A 389 19.78 1.57 6.46
N PHE A 390 18.55 1.71 5.95
CA PHE A 390 17.36 1.08 6.51
C PHE A 390 17.23 -0.34 5.92
N SER A 391 17.84 -1.31 6.60
CA SER A 391 17.77 -2.72 6.26
C SER A 391 16.49 -3.39 6.77
N GLN A 392 16.07 -4.47 6.10
CA GLN A 392 14.92 -5.28 6.53
C GLN A 392 15.05 -5.81 7.97
N GLN A 393 16.28 -6.13 8.40
CA GLN A 393 16.59 -6.49 9.77
C GLN A 393 17.00 -5.25 10.57
N ILE A 394 16.43 -5.10 11.77
CA ILE A 394 16.75 -3.99 12.66
C ILE A 394 18.16 -4.18 13.23
N ARG A 395 19.06 -3.20 13.03
CA ARG A 395 20.46 -3.27 13.50
C ARG A 395 20.75 -2.22 14.58
N GLY A 396 21.37 -2.66 15.67
CA GLY A 396 21.92 -1.77 16.70
C GLY A 396 20.89 -0.90 17.42
N LEU A 397 19.72 -1.47 17.73
CA LEU A 397 18.86 -0.94 18.79
C LEU A 397 19.29 -1.59 20.11
N ASP A 398 19.65 -0.78 21.09
CA ASP A 398 19.88 -1.27 22.45
C ASP A 398 18.55 -1.38 23.18
N GLU A 399 18.01 -2.61 23.28
CA GLU A 399 16.67 -2.85 23.82
C GLU A 399 16.55 -2.50 25.32
N SER A 400 17.68 -2.37 26.02
CA SER A 400 17.74 -2.05 27.45
C SER A 400 17.56 -0.57 27.76
N LYS A 401 17.67 0.30 26.75
CA LYS A 401 17.62 1.76 26.93
C LYS A 401 16.20 2.30 26.76
N ARG A 402 15.97 3.49 27.32
CA ARG A 402 14.76 4.28 27.08
C ARG A 402 14.85 4.95 25.71
N VAL A 403 13.71 5.09 25.04
CA VAL A 403 13.59 5.67 23.70
C VAL A 403 14.27 7.04 23.60
N ILE A 404 13.94 7.95 24.52
CA ILE A 404 14.50 9.32 24.51
C ILE A 404 16.01 9.33 24.72
N ASN A 405 16.52 8.54 25.66
CA ASN A 405 17.96 8.49 25.98
C ASN A 405 18.76 7.93 24.81
N PHE A 406 18.25 6.88 24.17
CA PHE A 406 18.88 6.28 23.00
C PHE A 406 19.03 7.29 21.84
N LEU A 407 17.97 8.04 21.54
CA LEU A 407 18.02 9.04 20.47
C LEU A 407 18.87 10.27 20.83
N GLN A 408 18.89 10.69 22.10
CA GLN A 408 19.78 11.74 22.57
C GLN A 408 21.25 11.37 22.39
N GLU A 409 21.64 10.15 22.77
CA GLU A 409 23.02 9.67 22.54
C GLU A 409 23.38 9.65 21.05
N VAL A 410 22.45 9.24 20.17
CA VAL A 410 22.68 9.24 18.72
C VAL A 410 22.79 10.68 18.18
N ALA A 411 21.96 11.59 18.66
CA ALA A 411 22.00 13.00 18.27
C ALA A 411 23.29 13.70 18.74
N ASP A 412 23.73 13.44 19.97
CA ASP A 412 24.98 13.99 20.52
C ASP A 412 26.19 13.51 19.73
N ASN A 413 26.20 12.25 19.31
CA ASN A 413 27.26 11.71 18.45
C ASN A 413 27.23 12.28 17.02
N ALA A 414 26.07 12.76 16.54
CA ALA A 414 25.92 13.37 15.22
C ALA A 414 26.24 14.88 15.19
N GLN A 415 26.15 15.56 16.33
CA GLN A 415 26.49 16.98 16.49
C GLN A 415 28.01 17.20 16.44
N THR A 416 28.60 17.24 15.24
CA THR A 416 30.00 17.67 15.09
C THR A 416 30.24 18.59 13.88
N SER A 417 29.22 19.10 13.20
CA SER A 417 29.46 19.92 11.98
C SER A 417 28.57 21.15 11.72
N SER A 418 27.37 21.27 12.31
CA SER A 418 26.42 22.34 11.89
C SER A 418 25.77 23.15 13.02
N GLY A 419 25.99 22.85 14.30
CA GLY A 419 25.57 23.71 15.42
C GLY A 419 24.05 23.88 15.62
N GLU A 420 23.21 23.28 14.79
CA GLU A 420 21.76 23.24 14.98
C GLU A 420 21.38 21.99 15.79
N SER A 421 20.92 22.19 17.02
CA SER A 421 20.38 21.11 17.84
C SER A 421 18.98 20.76 17.35
N ILE A 422 18.84 19.62 16.65
CA ILE A 422 17.52 19.04 16.37
C ILE A 422 16.89 18.66 17.71
N SER A 423 15.70 19.18 18.01
CA SER A 423 14.96 18.77 19.20
C SER A 423 14.44 17.34 19.02
N VAL A 424 15.10 16.38 19.67
CA VAL A 424 14.72 14.95 19.64
C VAL A 424 13.25 14.75 20.02
N VAL A 425 12.72 15.58 20.92
CA VAL A 425 11.31 15.54 21.35
C VAL A 425 10.35 15.84 20.21
N ASN A 426 10.62 16.88 19.40
CA ASN A 426 9.75 17.22 18.27
C ASN A 426 9.82 16.15 17.18
N LEU A 427 11.01 15.58 16.96
CA LEU A 427 11.20 14.51 15.97
C LEU A 427 10.45 13.23 16.38
N LEU A 428 10.44 12.89 17.67
CA LEU A 428 9.66 11.78 18.21
C LEU A 428 8.15 12.00 18.02
N GLU A 429 7.64 13.17 18.39
CA GLU A 429 6.21 13.49 18.22
C GLU A 429 5.78 13.42 16.76
N GLN A 430 6.62 13.91 15.85
CA GLN A 430 6.37 13.86 14.42
C GLN A 430 6.33 12.45 13.82
N PHE A 431 7.15 11.54 14.34
CA PHE A 431 7.10 10.11 13.96
C PHE A 431 6.02 9.33 14.73
N LEU A 432 5.03 10.05 15.25
CA LEU A 432 3.86 9.52 15.94
C LEU A 432 4.25 8.72 17.19
N PHE A 433 5.25 9.20 17.94
CA PHE A 433 5.53 8.75 19.30
C PHE A 433 4.91 9.71 20.32
N PRO A 434 3.80 9.31 20.99
CA PRO A 434 3.22 10.09 22.07
C PRO A 434 4.23 10.32 23.19
N ARG A 435 4.08 11.44 23.93
CA ARG A 435 4.94 11.79 25.07
C ARG A 435 5.03 10.70 26.13
N THR A 436 3.97 9.92 26.31
CA THR A 436 3.93 8.77 27.23
C THR A 436 4.93 7.68 26.83
N THR A 437 5.18 7.50 25.53
CA THR A 437 6.10 6.49 24.98
C THR A 437 7.56 6.92 25.05
N HIS A 438 7.88 8.21 25.21
CA HIS A 438 9.27 8.68 25.23
C HIS A 438 10.09 8.06 26.36
N GLY A 439 9.44 7.76 27.48
CA GLY A 439 10.05 7.14 28.66
C GLY A 439 10.05 5.61 28.65
N THR A 440 9.43 4.93 27.68
CA THR A 440 9.36 3.47 27.69
C THR A 440 10.70 2.85 27.29
N LEU A 441 10.91 1.58 27.67
CA LEU A 441 12.06 0.79 27.23
C LEU A 441 11.82 0.29 25.81
N ILE A 442 12.89 0.24 25.02
CA ILE A 442 12.83 -0.18 23.61
C ILE A 442 12.35 -1.64 23.49
N GLU A 443 12.69 -2.52 24.44
CA GLU A 443 12.21 -3.91 24.46
C GLU A 443 10.67 -4.03 24.41
N LYS A 444 9.94 -3.08 25.00
CA LYS A 444 8.47 -3.11 25.16
C LYS A 444 7.73 -2.54 23.95
N LEU A 445 8.44 -1.94 23.01
CA LEU A 445 7.85 -1.39 21.79
C LEU A 445 7.42 -2.53 20.86
N SER A 446 6.32 -2.30 20.14
CA SER A 446 5.89 -3.16 19.04
C SER A 446 6.91 -3.18 17.90
N GLY A 447 6.89 -4.21 17.04
CA GLY A 447 7.81 -4.32 15.90
C GLY A 447 7.77 -3.08 14.98
N GLY A 448 6.58 -2.54 14.71
CA GLY A 448 6.40 -1.31 13.93
C GLY A 448 6.96 -0.07 14.64
N GLU A 449 6.76 0.07 15.96
CA GLU A 449 7.40 1.15 16.75
C GLU A 449 8.93 1.02 16.77
N LYS A 450 9.48 -0.19 16.89
CA LYS A 450 10.92 -0.43 16.80
C LYS A 450 11.47 -0.04 15.43
N LYS A 451 10.77 -0.34 14.33
CA LYS A 451 11.14 0.09 12.98
C LYS A 451 11.10 1.61 12.81
N ARG A 452 10.07 2.28 13.34
CA ARG A 452 10.01 3.75 13.36
C ARG A 452 11.18 4.36 14.10
N LEU A 453 11.53 3.79 15.26
CA LEU A 453 12.70 4.23 16.03
C LEU A 453 14.02 4.00 15.28
N TYR A 454 14.12 2.88 14.55
CA TYR A 454 15.28 2.57 13.72
C TYR A 454 15.44 3.56 12.56
N LEU A 455 14.34 3.91 11.90
CA LEU A 455 14.32 4.96 10.87
C LEU A 455 14.78 6.31 11.46
N LEU A 456 14.23 6.70 12.61
CA LEU A 456 14.64 7.92 13.32
C LEU A 456 16.15 7.96 13.64
N LYS A 457 16.70 6.84 14.12
CA LYS A 457 18.13 6.70 14.37
C LYS A 457 18.96 7.00 13.12
N ILE A 458 18.58 6.43 11.98
CA ILE A 458 19.30 6.64 10.71
C ILE A 458 19.19 8.11 10.28
N LEU A 459 18.02 8.72 10.40
CA LEU A 459 17.82 10.13 10.03
C LEU A 459 18.61 11.09 10.91
N LEU A 460 18.73 10.81 12.22
CA LEU A 460 19.53 11.60 13.16
C LEU A 460 21.03 11.57 12.84
N GLN A 461 21.53 10.54 12.15
CA GLN A 461 22.93 10.48 11.71
C GLN A 461 23.25 11.45 10.56
N GLN A 462 22.24 12.15 10.02
CA GLN A 462 22.36 13.07 8.89
C GLN A 462 23.10 12.44 7.70
N PRO A 463 22.62 11.30 7.17
CA PRO A 463 23.23 10.69 6.00
C PRO A 463 23.07 11.59 4.77
N ASN A 464 23.94 11.39 3.78
CA ASN A 464 23.90 12.03 2.47
C ASN A 464 23.31 11.10 1.40
N VAL A 465 23.40 9.79 1.65
CA VAL A 465 22.80 8.73 0.83
C VAL A 465 21.91 7.90 1.73
N LEU A 466 20.63 7.80 1.38
CA LEU A 466 19.66 6.99 2.09
C LEU A 466 19.35 5.73 1.28
N LEU A 467 19.61 4.57 1.86
CA LEU A 467 19.25 3.27 1.31
C LEU A 467 18.05 2.72 2.09
N LEU A 468 16.95 2.47 1.42
CA LEU A 468 15.71 1.95 2.02
C LEU A 468 15.40 0.58 1.42
N ASP A 469 15.53 -0.49 2.21
CA ASP A 469 15.18 -1.85 1.79
C ASP A 469 13.80 -2.24 2.31
N GLU A 470 12.81 -2.23 1.42
CA GLU A 470 11.39 -2.50 1.69
C GLU A 470 10.86 -1.71 2.91
N PRO A 471 10.95 -0.36 2.89
CA PRO A 471 10.59 0.48 4.02
C PRO A 471 9.09 0.40 4.35
N THR A 472 8.25 -0.02 3.41
CA THR A 472 6.81 -0.09 3.57
C THR A 472 6.33 -1.25 4.42
N ASN A 473 7.16 -2.30 4.56
CA ASN A 473 6.80 -3.46 5.36
C ASN A 473 6.75 -3.09 6.86
N ASP A 474 5.63 -3.40 7.49
CA ASP A 474 5.34 -3.18 8.93
C ASP A 474 5.32 -1.70 9.36
N LEU A 475 5.27 -0.75 8.42
CA LEU A 475 4.97 0.66 8.67
C LEU A 475 3.52 0.95 8.30
N ASP A 476 2.83 1.69 9.16
CA ASP A 476 1.47 2.14 8.91
C ASP A 476 1.41 3.30 7.92
N ILE A 477 0.25 3.43 7.28
CA ILE A 477 -0.05 4.46 6.26
C ILE A 477 0.35 5.87 6.75
N ALA A 478 0.07 6.21 8.01
CA ALA A 478 0.40 7.52 8.58
C ALA A 478 1.92 7.75 8.64
N THR A 479 2.69 6.75 9.09
CA THR A 479 4.15 6.82 9.10
C THR A 479 4.73 6.87 7.70
N LEU A 480 4.15 6.14 6.75
CA LEU A 480 4.56 6.21 5.34
C LEU A 480 4.39 7.61 4.76
N THR A 481 3.29 8.27 5.07
CA THR A 481 3.08 9.68 4.67
C THR A 481 4.16 10.61 5.27
N VAL A 482 4.52 10.42 6.54
CA VAL A 482 5.61 11.20 7.17
C VAL A 482 6.95 10.94 6.48
N LEU A 483 7.27 9.67 6.16
CA LEU A 483 8.49 9.30 5.45
C LEU A 483 8.51 9.84 4.01
N GLU A 484 7.39 9.79 3.29
CA GLU A 484 7.25 10.39 1.95
C GLU A 484 7.54 11.89 1.99
N ASN A 485 6.88 12.61 2.90
CA ASN A 485 7.06 14.06 3.06
C ASN A 485 8.52 14.39 3.40
N PHE A 486 9.17 13.57 4.22
CA PHE A 486 10.60 13.71 4.51
C PHE A 486 11.46 13.53 3.26
N ILE A 487 11.26 12.45 2.51
CA ILE A 487 12.06 12.11 1.33
C ILE A 487 11.90 13.15 0.21
N GLN A 488 10.71 13.73 0.09
CA GLN A 488 10.44 14.82 -0.87
C GLN A 488 11.31 16.05 -0.62
N HIS A 489 11.54 16.42 0.65
CA HIS A 489 12.34 17.59 1.02
C HIS A 489 13.83 17.28 1.23
N TYR A 490 14.20 16.01 1.29
CA TYR A 490 15.58 15.57 1.50
C TYR A 490 16.49 15.99 0.33
N GLN A 491 17.66 16.56 0.58
CA GLN A 491 18.56 17.06 -0.47
C GLN A 491 19.66 16.06 -0.88
N GLY A 492 19.70 14.87 -0.28
CA GLY A 492 20.67 13.81 -0.59
C GLY A 492 20.22 12.87 -1.70
N VAL A 493 20.91 11.74 -1.85
CA VAL A 493 20.51 10.65 -2.76
C VAL A 493 19.60 9.68 -2.02
N VAL A 494 18.53 9.18 -2.67
CA VAL A 494 17.66 8.15 -2.10
C VAL A 494 17.57 6.98 -3.07
N ILE A 495 17.91 5.80 -2.55
CA ILE A 495 17.77 4.52 -3.27
C ILE A 495 16.79 3.67 -2.46
N THR A 496 15.68 3.30 -3.08
CA THR A 496 14.58 2.61 -2.42
C THR A 496 14.25 1.33 -3.15
N VAL A 497 14.27 0.21 -2.42
CA VAL A 497 13.64 -1.05 -2.82
C VAL A 497 12.25 -1.08 -2.19
N SER A 498 11.21 -1.23 -2.99
CA SER A 498 9.86 -1.41 -2.45
C SER A 498 8.99 -2.14 -3.47
N HIS A 499 7.98 -2.85 -2.98
CA HIS A 499 6.86 -3.33 -3.79
C HIS A 499 5.66 -2.38 -3.78
N ASP A 500 5.63 -1.40 -2.88
CA ASP A 500 4.58 -0.39 -2.80
C ASP A 500 4.69 0.58 -3.98
N ARG A 501 3.69 0.52 -4.86
CA ARG A 501 3.61 1.34 -6.06
C ARG A 501 3.47 2.82 -5.72
N TYR A 502 2.68 3.13 -4.70
CA TYR A 502 2.35 4.50 -4.32
C TYR A 502 3.57 5.21 -3.74
N PHE A 503 4.31 4.49 -2.89
CA PHE A 503 5.55 4.98 -2.33
C PHE A 503 6.61 5.25 -3.42
N LEU A 504 6.78 4.30 -4.36
CA LEU A 504 7.75 4.46 -5.45
C LEU A 504 7.39 5.59 -6.40
N ASP A 505 6.11 5.74 -6.78
CA ASP A 505 5.68 6.81 -7.68
C ASP A 505 5.92 8.21 -7.09
N LYS A 506 5.83 8.35 -5.76
CA LYS A 506 6.12 9.62 -5.08
C LYS A 506 7.62 9.87 -4.86
N VAL A 507 8.41 8.83 -4.62
CA VAL A 507 9.81 8.95 -4.19
C VAL A 507 10.79 8.85 -5.36
N ALA A 508 10.57 7.92 -6.29
CA ALA A 508 11.50 7.58 -7.35
C ALA A 508 11.26 8.41 -8.61
N LYS A 509 12.35 8.87 -9.23
CA LYS A 509 12.33 9.49 -10.58
C LYS A 509 12.91 8.57 -11.66
N LYS A 510 13.66 7.57 -11.22
CA LYS A 510 14.35 6.57 -12.05
C LYS A 510 14.08 5.21 -11.46
N LEU A 511 13.76 4.23 -12.29
CA LEU A 511 13.51 2.85 -11.89
C LEU A 511 14.61 1.93 -12.42
N LEU A 512 15.11 1.06 -11.54
CA LEU A 512 15.97 -0.06 -11.88
C LEU A 512 15.15 -1.33 -11.79
N VAL A 513 14.84 -1.92 -12.95
CA VAL A 513 14.05 -3.15 -13.04
C VAL A 513 15.00 -4.34 -13.10
N PHE A 514 14.89 -5.24 -12.13
CA PHE A 514 15.63 -6.49 -12.08
C PHE A 514 14.85 -7.60 -12.80
N TYR A 515 15.43 -8.13 -13.87
CA TYR A 515 14.89 -9.27 -14.59
C TYR A 515 15.98 -10.28 -14.95
N LYS A 516 15.91 -11.49 -14.36
CA LYS A 516 16.79 -12.64 -14.66
C LYS A 516 18.29 -12.30 -14.80
N GLY A 517 18.83 -11.49 -13.87
CA GLY A 517 20.26 -11.12 -13.84
C GLY A 517 20.64 -9.94 -14.73
N THR A 518 19.68 -9.35 -15.45
CA THR A 518 19.84 -8.07 -16.16
C THR A 518 19.09 -6.96 -15.42
N ILE A 519 19.71 -5.78 -15.36
CA ILE A 519 19.11 -4.58 -14.77
C ILE A 519 18.86 -3.59 -15.90
N THR A 520 17.60 -3.22 -16.10
CA THR A 520 17.22 -2.20 -17.07
C THR A 520 16.82 -0.91 -16.36
N GLU A 521 17.35 0.20 -16.85
CA GLU A 521 17.01 1.54 -16.39
C GLU A 521 15.78 2.07 -17.13
N VAL A 522 14.79 2.55 -16.37
CA VAL A 522 13.55 3.11 -16.90
C VAL A 522 13.29 4.49 -16.26
N HIS A 523 12.98 5.49 -17.07
CA HIS A 523 12.62 6.84 -16.63
C HIS A 523 11.12 7.08 -16.77
N LYS A 524 10.33 6.25 -16.10
CA LYS A 524 8.87 6.36 -16.03
C LYS A 524 8.42 6.15 -14.58
N LEU A 525 7.19 6.57 -14.29
CA LEU A 525 6.52 6.16 -13.06
C LEU A 525 6.35 4.63 -13.06
N TYR A 526 6.29 4.04 -11.87
CA TYR A 526 6.16 2.60 -11.74
C TYR A 526 4.77 2.13 -12.18
N SER A 527 3.73 2.92 -11.92
CA SER A 527 2.39 2.65 -12.44
C SER A 527 2.37 2.57 -13.98
N ASP A 528 3.00 3.52 -14.66
CA ASP A 528 3.08 3.54 -16.13
C ASP A 528 3.89 2.36 -16.68
N TYR A 529 4.97 1.99 -15.98
CA TYR A 529 5.76 0.82 -16.37
C TYR A 529 4.95 -0.49 -16.28
N LEU A 530 4.08 -0.62 -15.27
CA LEU A 530 3.24 -1.81 -15.10
C LEU A 530 2.11 -1.88 -16.14
N THR A 531 1.49 -0.75 -16.48
CA THR A 531 0.45 -0.72 -17.53
C THR A 531 1.03 -1.06 -18.89
N ASP A 532 2.21 -0.52 -19.23
CA ASP A 532 2.95 -0.88 -20.44
C ASP A 532 3.22 -2.39 -20.48
N LYS A 533 3.75 -2.97 -19.39
CA LYS A 533 4.00 -4.41 -19.29
C LYS A 533 2.75 -5.28 -19.48
N LEU A 534 1.65 -4.90 -18.83
CA LEU A 534 0.37 -5.61 -18.95
C LEU A 534 -0.22 -5.49 -20.37
N SER A 535 0.05 -4.37 -21.05
CA SER A 535 -0.35 -4.18 -22.45
C SER A 535 0.49 -5.04 -23.39
N ASP A 536 1.80 -5.11 -23.17
CA ASP A 536 2.72 -5.96 -23.92
C ASP A 536 2.38 -7.45 -23.74
N GLU A 537 2.09 -7.90 -22.52
CA GLU A 537 1.66 -9.29 -22.28
C GLU A 537 0.32 -9.62 -22.94
N LYS A 538 -0.63 -8.66 -22.99
CA LYS A 538 -1.90 -8.83 -23.72
C LYS A 538 -1.72 -8.85 -25.24
N ILE A 539 -0.76 -8.11 -25.76
CA ILE A 539 -0.39 -8.12 -27.19
C ILE A 539 0.25 -9.46 -27.53
N VAL A 540 1.22 -9.92 -26.72
CA VAL A 540 1.92 -11.20 -26.89
C VAL A 540 0.93 -12.38 -26.80
N ALA A 541 0.02 -12.40 -25.82
CA ALA A 541 -0.99 -13.44 -25.67
C ALA A 541 -2.03 -13.47 -26.82
N LYS A 542 -2.27 -12.34 -27.51
CA LYS A 542 -3.09 -12.32 -28.74
C LYS A 542 -2.34 -12.86 -29.95
N THR A 543 -1.00 -12.76 -29.99
CA THR A 543 -0.17 -13.25 -31.10
C THR A 543 0.08 -14.76 -31.12
N GLU A 544 -0.06 -15.48 -29.99
CA GLU A 544 0.23 -16.93 -29.95
C GLU A 544 -0.81 -17.83 -30.63
N SER A 545 -1.86 -17.29 -31.25
CA SER A 545 -2.95 -18.09 -31.85
C SER A 545 -3.06 -18.08 -33.38
N LYS A 546 -2.05 -17.64 -34.15
CA LYS A 546 -2.02 -17.86 -35.62
C LYS A 546 -0.61 -18.12 -36.18
N PRO A 547 -0.46 -19.04 -37.16
CA PRO A 547 0.84 -19.37 -37.71
C PRO A 547 1.37 -18.24 -38.60
N VAL A 548 2.71 -18.13 -38.56
CA VAL A 548 3.59 -17.16 -39.21
C VAL A 548 3.19 -16.86 -40.66
N VAL A 549 2.79 -15.60 -40.90
CA VAL A 549 2.85 -14.97 -42.22
C VAL A 549 4.00 -13.98 -42.20
N LYS A 550 4.90 -14.16 -43.18
CA LYS A 550 6.11 -13.38 -43.43
C LYS A 550 5.90 -11.87 -43.25
N GLU A 551 6.83 -11.27 -42.51
CA GLU A 551 6.99 -9.82 -42.35
C GLU A 551 6.89 -9.12 -43.71
N LYS A 552 5.85 -8.29 -43.87
CA LYS A 552 5.88 -7.19 -44.82
C LYS A 552 6.66 -6.06 -44.16
N VAL A 553 7.77 -5.70 -44.78
CA VAL A 553 8.47 -4.42 -44.58
C VAL A 553 7.41 -3.31 -44.63
N VAL A 554 7.26 -2.58 -43.53
CA VAL A 554 6.43 -1.38 -43.46
C VAL A 554 7.14 -0.30 -44.27
N GLU A 555 6.69 -0.08 -45.51
CA GLU A 555 7.02 1.13 -46.25
C GLU A 555 6.49 2.34 -45.45
N LYS A 556 7.38 3.27 -45.09
CA LYS A 556 6.99 4.57 -44.55
C LYS A 556 6.01 5.23 -45.52
N ARG A 557 4.76 5.39 -45.11
CA ARG A 557 3.74 6.11 -45.88
C ARG A 557 4.22 7.55 -46.03
N ARG A 558 4.41 8.03 -47.26
CA ARG A 558 4.73 9.43 -47.52
C ARG A 558 3.43 10.22 -47.62
N MET A 559 3.32 11.33 -46.90
CA MET A 559 2.20 12.27 -47.06
C MET A 559 1.99 12.64 -48.53
N SER A 560 0.73 12.66 -48.95
CA SER A 560 0.31 13.17 -50.25
C SER A 560 0.55 14.69 -50.36
N TYR A 561 0.54 15.24 -51.57
CA TYR A 561 0.70 16.68 -51.79
C TYR A 561 -0.39 17.50 -51.09
N ALA A 562 -1.62 16.97 -51.03
CA ALA A 562 -2.74 17.61 -50.32
C ALA A 562 -2.51 17.62 -48.80
N GLU A 563 -2.07 16.51 -48.21
CA GLU A 563 -1.78 16.39 -46.77
C GLU A 563 -0.61 17.28 -46.35
N LYS A 564 0.39 17.50 -47.21
CA LYS A 564 1.49 18.45 -46.94
C LYS A 564 1.03 19.90 -46.93
N GLN A 565 0.07 20.24 -47.79
CA GLN A 565 -0.50 21.59 -47.83
C GLN A 565 -1.41 21.81 -46.62
N GLU A 566 -2.18 20.80 -46.24
CA GLU A 566 -3.02 20.78 -45.04
C GLU A 566 -2.17 20.91 -43.77
N TRP A 567 -1.08 20.15 -43.63
CA TRP A 567 -0.14 20.27 -42.51
C TRP A 567 0.48 21.68 -42.37
N ALA A 568 0.69 22.37 -43.50
CA ALA A 568 1.25 23.72 -43.47
C ALA A 568 0.26 24.79 -42.98
N THR A 569 -1.05 24.54 -43.04
CA THR A 569 -2.09 25.51 -42.65
C THR A 569 -2.88 25.11 -41.41
N ILE A 570 -2.86 23.83 -41.01
CA ILE A 570 -3.72 23.32 -39.94
C ILE A 570 -3.46 24.01 -38.58
N GLU A 571 -2.21 24.32 -38.24
CA GLU A 571 -1.90 25.08 -37.02
C GLU A 571 -2.44 26.51 -37.07
N THR A 572 -2.40 27.14 -38.24
CA THR A 572 -2.96 28.49 -38.43
C THR A 572 -4.49 28.49 -38.41
N ASP A 573 -5.11 27.43 -38.92
CA ASP A 573 -6.56 27.27 -38.95
C ASP A 573 -7.10 26.97 -37.55
N ILE A 574 -6.39 26.17 -36.74
CA ILE A 574 -6.69 25.91 -35.32
C ILE A 574 -6.61 27.23 -34.53
N ALA A 575 -5.52 27.99 -34.66
CA ALA A 575 -5.36 29.26 -33.96
C ALA A 575 -6.48 30.27 -34.32
N ALA A 576 -6.92 30.32 -35.58
CA ALA A 576 -8.02 31.18 -36.01
C ALA A 576 -9.38 30.74 -35.43
N LEU A 577 -9.60 29.43 -35.26
CA LEU A 577 -10.81 28.91 -34.61
C LEU A 577 -10.84 29.21 -33.12
N GLU A 578 -9.71 29.09 -32.42
CA GLU A 578 -9.58 29.43 -31.01
C GLU A 578 -9.83 30.93 -30.76
N GLU A 579 -9.28 31.80 -31.60
CA GLU A 579 -9.53 33.25 -31.52
C GLU A 579 -11.01 33.59 -31.78
N ALA A 580 -11.65 32.90 -32.72
CA ALA A 580 -13.07 33.08 -32.99
C ALA A 580 -13.97 32.60 -31.84
N ILE A 581 -13.63 31.49 -31.18
CA ILE A 581 -14.35 30.99 -30.00
C ILE A 581 -14.21 31.99 -28.84
N ALA A 582 -12.99 32.48 -28.57
CA ALA A 582 -12.76 33.47 -27.54
C ALA A 582 -13.54 34.78 -27.78
N SER A 583 -13.68 35.20 -29.05
CA SER A 583 -14.50 36.36 -29.42
C SER A 583 -15.99 36.13 -29.15
N ILE A 584 -16.52 34.93 -29.43
CA ILE A 584 -17.93 34.59 -29.18
C ILE A 584 -18.21 34.53 -27.68
N GLU A 585 -17.31 33.94 -26.89
CA GLU A 585 -17.42 33.90 -25.43
C GLU A 585 -17.43 35.32 -24.82
N ALA A 586 -16.61 36.23 -25.37
CA ALA A 586 -16.62 37.65 -24.97
C ALA A 586 -17.94 38.34 -25.33
N GLU A 587 -18.49 38.11 -26.53
CA GLU A 587 -19.79 38.65 -26.94
C GLU A 587 -20.96 38.09 -26.12
N MET A 588 -20.88 36.83 -25.69
CA MET A 588 -21.86 36.21 -24.79
C MET A 588 -21.84 36.84 -23.39
N ALA A 589 -20.65 37.16 -22.88
CA ALA A 589 -20.49 37.85 -21.60
C ALA A 589 -21.04 39.28 -21.62
N GLU A 590 -20.94 39.98 -22.76
CA GLU A 590 -21.45 41.34 -22.94
C GLU A 590 -22.96 41.40 -23.17
N ASN A 591 -23.54 40.38 -23.83
CA ASN A 591 -24.97 40.34 -24.19
C ASN A 591 -25.85 39.53 -23.22
N GLY A 592 -25.45 39.39 -21.96
CA GLY A 592 -26.12 38.56 -20.94
C GLY A 592 -27.61 38.82 -20.66
N ALA A 593 -28.18 39.93 -21.16
CA ALA A 593 -29.58 40.30 -20.98
C ALA A 593 -30.50 39.95 -22.19
N ASP A 594 -29.94 39.61 -23.35
CA ASP A 594 -30.68 39.30 -24.58
C ASP A 594 -30.69 37.78 -24.83
N PHE A 595 -31.73 37.11 -24.33
CA PHE A 595 -31.90 35.66 -24.44
C PHE A 595 -31.91 35.13 -25.87
N THR A 596 -32.37 35.93 -26.84
CA THR A 596 -32.42 35.52 -28.26
C THR A 596 -31.02 35.51 -28.87
N LYS A 597 -30.23 36.56 -28.65
CA LYS A 597 -28.84 36.61 -29.10
C LYS A 597 -27.95 35.57 -28.42
N LEU A 598 -28.17 35.30 -27.13
CA LEU A 598 -27.43 34.26 -26.41
C LEU A 598 -27.65 32.87 -27.03
N GLY A 599 -28.86 32.57 -27.50
CA GLY A 599 -29.14 31.32 -28.20
C GLY A 599 -28.39 31.18 -29.52
N ASP A 600 -28.37 32.24 -30.33
CA ASP A 600 -27.65 32.26 -31.61
C ASP A 600 -26.13 32.17 -31.41
N LEU A 601 -25.59 32.86 -30.39
CA LEU A 601 -24.17 32.81 -30.03
C LEU A 601 -23.76 31.43 -29.48
N GLN A 602 -24.61 30.79 -28.67
CA GLN A 602 -24.37 29.43 -28.18
C GLN A 602 -24.30 28.42 -29.34
N ALA A 603 -25.23 28.49 -30.30
CA ALA A 603 -25.21 27.61 -31.46
C ALA A 603 -23.93 27.80 -32.30
N SER A 604 -23.51 29.06 -32.50
CA SER A 604 -22.25 29.39 -33.20
C SER A 604 -21.02 28.88 -32.45
N LEU A 605 -21.03 28.91 -31.12
CA LEU A 605 -19.96 28.38 -30.27
C LEU A 605 -19.88 26.85 -30.34
N ASP A 606 -21.02 26.17 -30.30
CA ASP A 606 -21.09 24.71 -30.42
C ASP A 606 -20.58 24.24 -31.79
N ASP A 607 -20.96 24.93 -32.87
CA ASP A 607 -20.48 24.63 -34.24
C ASP A 607 -18.95 24.81 -34.36
N LYS A 608 -18.40 25.93 -33.84
CA LYS A 608 -16.95 26.18 -33.90
C LYS A 608 -16.15 25.22 -33.03
N ASN A 609 -16.68 24.78 -31.89
CA ASN A 609 -16.03 23.77 -31.07
C ASN A 609 -16.01 22.40 -31.76
N ALA A 610 -17.07 22.05 -32.51
CA ALA A 610 -17.08 20.84 -33.32
C ALA A 610 -16.04 20.89 -34.45
N ASP A 611 -15.92 22.04 -35.13
CA ASP A 611 -14.89 22.25 -36.17
C ASP A 611 -13.47 22.19 -35.59
N LEU A 612 -13.24 22.77 -34.41
CA LEU A 612 -11.96 22.74 -33.71
C LEU A 612 -11.56 21.30 -33.34
N LEU A 613 -12.51 20.51 -32.83
CA LEU A 613 -12.28 19.12 -32.47
C LEU A 613 -11.92 18.27 -33.70
N ALA A 614 -12.61 18.48 -34.83
CA ALA A 614 -12.29 17.82 -36.09
C ALA A 614 -10.89 18.20 -36.61
N MET A 615 -10.46 19.46 -36.43
CA MET A 615 -9.10 19.90 -36.79
C MET A 615 -8.03 19.27 -35.90
N TYR A 616 -8.30 19.08 -34.60
CA TYR A 616 -7.39 18.38 -33.70
C TYR A 616 -7.23 16.89 -34.05
N GLU A 617 -8.33 16.18 -34.36
CA GLU A 617 -8.28 14.80 -34.85
C GLU A 617 -7.47 14.70 -36.17
N ARG A 618 -7.61 15.71 -37.03
CA ARG A 618 -6.89 15.78 -38.31
C ARG A 618 -5.41 16.09 -38.12
N TYR A 619 -5.06 16.95 -37.16
CA TYR A 619 -3.68 17.25 -36.77
C TYR A 619 -3.00 16.01 -36.18
N GLU A 620 -3.69 15.26 -35.32
CA GLU A 620 -3.20 14.01 -34.75
C GLU A 620 -2.92 12.99 -35.86
N TYR A 621 -3.86 12.80 -36.80
CA TYR A 621 -3.65 11.92 -37.97
C TYR A 621 -2.45 12.33 -38.83
N LEU A 622 -2.28 13.62 -39.12
CA LEU A 622 -1.14 14.10 -39.91
C LEU A 622 0.19 13.97 -39.15
N SER A 623 0.19 14.03 -37.83
CA SER A 623 1.41 13.88 -37.01
C SER A 623 2.00 12.45 -37.02
N GLU A 624 1.22 11.45 -37.43
CA GLU A 624 1.63 10.03 -37.47
C GLU A 624 2.48 9.66 -38.71
N PHE A 625 2.63 10.56 -39.69
CA PHE A 625 3.30 10.29 -40.98
C PHE A 625 4.82 10.58 -41.04
#